data_AF-A0A1M7YM45-F1
#
_entry.id   AF-A0A1M7YM45-F1
#
_cell.length_a   1.000
_cell.length_b   1.000
_cell.length_c   1.000
_cell.angle_alpha   90.00
_cell.angle_beta   90.00
_cell.angle_gamma   90.00
#
_symmetry.space_group_name_H-M   'P 1'
#
loop_
_entity.id
_entity.type
_entity.pdbx_description
1 polymer ?
#
loop_
_entity_poly.entity_id
_entity_poly.type
_entity_poly.pdbx_seq_one_letter_code
_entity_poly.pdbx_strand_id
1 'polypeptide(L)' 'MKAISELTGKEYETDDCHFFGNAKQSAAYKLWGAALIDLIATDEMRWIFVFTKADHQNLKAKWNNNKM' A
#
# COMPACT_ATOMS: atom_id res chain seq x y z
N MET A 1 8.68 10.58 -8.63
CA MET A 1 9.98 10.66 -7.92
C MET A 1 10.33 9.24 -7.54
N LYS A 2 11.56 8.79 -7.78
CA LYS A 2 11.96 7.40 -7.53
C LYS A 2 12.41 7.23 -6.08
N ALA A 3 11.93 6.17 -5.45
CA ALA A 3 12.36 5.75 -4.12
C ALA A 3 12.78 4.27 -4.16
N ILE A 4 13.69 3.89 -3.28
CA ILE A 4 14.09 2.49 -3.07
C ILE A 4 13.58 2.08 -1.70
N SER A 5 12.81 1.01 -1.66
CA SER A 5 12.34 0.39 -0.43
C SER A 5 13.52 -0.18 0.36
N GLU A 6 13.73 0.28 1.59
CA GLU A 6 14.75 -0.29 2.48
C GLU A 6 14.39 -1.72 2.94
N LEU A 7 13.10 -2.06 2.96
CA LEU A 7 12.62 -3.36 3.42
C LEU A 7 12.59 -4.42 2.30
N THR A 8 12.16 -4.03 1.10
CA THR A 8 11.95 -4.96 -0.02
C THR A 8 13.03 -4.86 -1.10
N GLY A 9 13.85 -3.80 -1.07
CA GLY A 9 14.89 -3.53 -2.08
C GLY A 9 14.34 -3.11 -3.45
N LYS A 10 13.02 -2.87 -3.58
CA LYS A 10 12.39 -2.50 -4.84
C LYS A 10 12.48 -1.00 -5.08
N GLU A 11 12.82 -0.62 -6.31
CA GLU A 11 12.65 0.75 -6.79
C GLU A 11 11.19 0.96 -7.23
N TYR A 12 10.62 2.10 -6.86
CA TYR A 12 9.27 2.48 -7.27
C TYR A 12 9.14 3.99 -7.48
N GLU A 13 8.23 4.37 -8.37
CA GLU A 13 7.82 5.76 -8.55
C GLU A 13 6.78 6.11 -7.48
N THR A 14 7.13 7.02 -6.57
CA THR A 14 6.24 7.47 -5.50
C THR A 14 4.95 8.09 -6.05
N ASP A 15 5.04 8.74 -7.21
CA ASP A 15 3.92 9.37 -7.90
C ASP A 15 2.92 8.34 -8.46
N ASP A 16 3.33 7.09 -8.64
CA ASP A 16 2.45 5.99 -9.08
C ASP A 16 1.98 5.11 -7.92
N CYS A 17 2.32 5.48 -6.68
CA CYS A 17 1.99 4.72 -5.48
C CYS A 17 0.91 5.41 -4.62
N HIS A 18 0.28 4.60 -3.78
CA HIS A 18 -0.64 5.03 -2.75
C HIS A 18 -0.16 4.50 -1.39
N PHE A 19 -0.15 5.39 -0.40
CA PHE A 19 0.39 5.16 0.92
C PHE A 19 -0.76 4.98 1.92
N PHE A 20 -0.84 3.82 2.56
CA PHE A 20 -1.91 3.46 3.49
C PHE A 20 -1.37 3.38 4.91
N GLY A 21 -1.95 4.16 5.83
CA GLY A 21 -1.76 3.96 7.27
C GLY A 21 -2.71 2.92 7.89
N ASN A 22 -3.68 2.41 7.12
CA ASN A 22 -4.66 1.44 7.62
C ASN A 22 -4.19 0.00 7.39
N ALA A 23 -3.75 -0.66 8.46
CA ALA A 23 -3.26 -2.04 8.40
C ALA A 23 -4.34 -3.04 7.97
N LYS A 24 -5.60 -2.88 8.40
CA LYS A 24 -6.71 -3.80 8.03
C LYS A 24 -7.00 -3.75 6.53
N GLN A 25 -7.07 -2.54 5.97
CA GLN A 25 -7.27 -2.36 4.52
C GLN A 25 -6.09 -2.91 3.73
N SER A 26 -4.87 -2.67 4.20
CA SER A 26 -3.64 -3.15 3.55
C SER A 26 -3.57 -4.68 3.50
N ALA A 27 -3.93 -5.34 4.61
CA ALA A 27 -4.04 -6.81 4.65
C ALA A 27 -5.12 -7.33 3.68
N ALA A 28 -6.28 -6.67 3.62
CA ALA A 28 -7.34 -7.04 2.67
C ALA A 28 -6.87 -6.90 1.21
N TYR A 29 -6.18 -5.82 0.87
CA TYR A 29 -5.62 -5.61 -0.47
C TYR A 29 -4.63 -6.70 -0.84
N LYS A 30 -3.73 -7.08 0.08
CA LYS A 30 -2.78 -8.16 -0.14
C LYS A 30 -3.48 -9.51 -0.37
N LEU A 31 -4.51 -9.82 0.42
CA LEU A 31 -5.35 -11.02 0.25
C LEU A 31 -6.13 -11.02 -1.07
N TRP A 32 -6.42 -9.85 -1.64
CA TRP A 32 -7.09 -9.71 -2.94
C TRP A 32 -6.13 -9.63 -4.12
N GLY A 33 -4.83 -9.87 -3.89
CA GLY A 33 -3.82 -9.99 -4.95
C GLY A 33 -2.98 -8.73 -5.20
N ALA A 34 -3.17 -7.63 -4.45
CA ALA A 34 -2.31 -6.46 -4.60
C ALA A 34 -0.86 -6.79 -4.20
N ALA A 35 0.09 -6.23 -4.95
CA ALA A 35 1.51 -6.37 -4.63
C ALA A 35 1.91 -5.29 -3.61
N LEU A 36 2.37 -5.71 -2.43
CA LEU A 36 3.03 -4.80 -1.49
C LEU A 36 4.36 -4.36 -2.11
N ILE A 37 4.49 -3.06 -2.35
CA ILE A 37 5.69 -2.46 -2.94
C ILE A 37 6.70 -2.15 -1.84
N ASP A 38 6.22 -1.56 -0.74
CA ASP A 38 7.07 -1.12 0.37
C ASP A 38 6.27 -1.08 1.68
N LEU A 39 6.99 -1.00 2.80
CA LEU A 39 6.48 -0.84 4.15
C LEU A 39 7.42 0.08 4.92
N ILE A 40 6.92 1.25 5.31
CA ILE A 40 7.69 2.32 5.94
C ILE A 40 7.28 2.45 7.41
N ALA A 41 8.26 2.49 8.32
CA ALA A 41 8.04 2.88 9.70
C ALA A 41 8.16 4.41 9.81
N THR A 42 7.17 5.07 10.41
CA THR A 42 7.24 6.50 10.71
C THR A 42 7.75 6.73 12.13
N ASP A 43 8.29 7.92 12.42
CA ASP A 43 8.70 8.33 13.77
C ASP A 43 7.56 8.29 14.81
N GLU A 44 6.30 8.37 14.37
CA GLU A 44 5.11 8.20 15.21
C GLU A 44 4.78 6.73 15.56
N MET A 45 5.69 5.78 15.32
CA MET A 45 5.47 4.35 15.50
C MET A 45 4.29 3.79 14.68
N ARG A 46 4.08 4.30 13.47
CA ARG A 46 3.06 3.81 12.54
C ARG A 46 3.69 3.13 11.34
N TRP A 47 2.98 2.14 10.82
CA TRP A 47 3.32 1.48 9.57
C TRP A 47 2.56 2.10 8.40
N ILE A 48 3.28 2.49 7.36
CA ILE A 48 2.72 2.95 6.09
C ILE A 48 2.99 1.89 5.04
N PHE A 49 1.91 1.32 4.49
CA PHE A 49 1.96 0.30 3.45
C PHE A 49 1.87 0.96 2.08
N VAL A 50 2.72 0.55 1.15
CA VAL A 50 2.78 1.15 -0.19
C VAL A 50 2.29 0.14 -1.22
N PHE A 51 1.27 0.55 -1.99
CA PHE A 51 0.75 -0.20 -3.13
C PHE A 51 0.70 0.70 -4.36
N THR A 52 0.52 0.13 -5.55
CA THR A 52 0.33 0.94 -6.75
C THR A 52 -1.02 1.68 -6.71
N LYS A 53 -1.09 2.85 -7.35
CA LYS A 53 -2.36 3.56 -7.56
C LYS A 53 -3.34 2.70 -8.37
N ALA A 54 -2.85 1.92 -9.32
CA ALA A 54 -3.68 0.99 -10.11
C ALA A 54 -4.38 -0.05 -9.22
N ASP A 55 -3.63 -0.72 -8.33
CA ASP A 55 -4.21 -1.66 -7.36
C ASP A 55 -5.22 -0.98 -6.44
N HIS A 56 -4.90 0.24 -5.98
CA HIS A 56 -5.83 1.01 -5.16
C HIS A 56 -7.14 1.29 -5.90
N GLN A 57 -7.09 1.78 -7.15
CA GLN A 57 -8.31 2.07 -7.92
C GLN A 57 -9.15 0.80 -8.13
N ASN A 58 -8.50 -0.33 -8.45
CA ASN A 58 -9.17 -1.61 -8.67
C ASN A 58 -9.85 -2.14 -7.40
N LEU A 59 -9.23 -1.96 -6.24
CA LEU A 59 -9.68 -2.57 -4.98
C LEU A 59 -10.45 -1.61 -4.06
N LYS A 60 -10.45 -0.30 -4.34
CA LYS A 60 -11.17 0.71 -3.53
C LYS A 60 -12.67 0.45 -3.49
N ALA A 61 -13.28 0.15 -4.64
CA ALA A 61 -14.71 -0.19 -4.69
C ALA A 61 -15.02 -1.45 -3.86
N LYS A 62 -14.19 -2.49 -4.01
CA LYS A 62 -14.33 -3.73 -3.23
C LYS A 62 -14.22 -3.48 -1.72
N TRP A 63 -13.26 -2.66 -1.29
CA TRP A 63 -13.12 -2.27 0.12
C TRP A 63 -14.33 -1.51 0.66
N ASN A 64 -14.81 -0.51 -0.09
CA ASN A 64 -15.96 0.29 0.34
C ASN A 64 -17.23 -0.55 0.46
N ASN A 65 -17.40 -1.54 -0.40
CA ASN A 65 -18.54 -2.46 -0.37
C ASN A 65 -18.36 -3.60 0.64
N ASN A 66 -17.13 -3.87 1.08
CA ASN A 66 -16.80 -4.87 2.10
C ASN A 66 -16.81 -4.28 3.53
N LYS A 67 -17.51 -3.16 3.74
CA LYS A 67 -17.84 -2.69 5.09
C LYS A 67 -18.90 -3.63 5.68
N MET A 68 -18.45 -4.80 6.13
CA MET A 68 -19.10 -5.57 7.19
C MET A 68 -18.90 -4.86 8.53
#